data_AF-A0A9P0A9W7-F1
#
_entry.id   AF-A0A9P0A9W7-F1
#
_cell.length_a   1.000
_cell.length_b   1.000
_cell.length_c   1.000
_cell.angle_alpha   90.00
_cell.angle_beta   90.00
_cell.angle_gamma   90.00
#
_symmetry.space_group_name_H-M   'P 1'
#
loop_
_entity.id
_entity.type
_entity.pdbx_description
1 polymer ?
#
loop_
_entity_poly.entity_id
_entity_poly.type
_entity_poly.pdbx_seq_one_letter_code
_entity_poly.pdbx_strand_id
1 'polypeptide(L)'
;MCFPDHNCNTLKHAPTTKPPFTLADLKRVIPPHCFERSLARSFSFLLADVSAFFFFSFATATLISILPWQAAYLAWPLHWFVAGTIMAGYWVIAHECGHHGFSNYRVVDDAVGFLIHSSLLVPYFSWKVTHARHHSNAGSAEHDEVFCPKPESAVGTFDSLTDNPPGRILKVVLSMAVGWPLYLVINVTGRDDYERLASHFDPFSPMFRDSHRLKVIVSDLGVLAMTAILYTLGATHGFSWLLCYYLVPFAVFNGWLVTVAFLNHTHPSLPRYASSEWDWLRGALSTVDRDYWVFNHVLHHITDTHVMHHLLPTVPHYHAVEASEAIKPVLGDYFQYDSTPILKAFYRETKECIFIEPQGNEGVLWFSDRFLRDSFTVELKTFLLKTTADLSSRALYIDTAKSLSGKLKVVGALLWDILTTALSFEFYLLVIPGLILSLTVDIVEVVSPLLEKVLEIVGYYIAPLGSLRFYRETLPVAVAAPFTIRFYRETVKNVLLRLKISFNQF
;
A
#
# COMPACT_ATOMS: atom_id res chain seq x y z
N MET A 1 7.67 -34.21 -32.44
CA MET A 1 7.74 -33.49 -31.14
C MET A 1 9.14 -32.91 -31.06
N CYS A 2 9.28 -31.65 -31.44
CA CYS A 2 10.53 -30.90 -31.29
C CYS A 2 10.34 -29.97 -30.09
N PHE A 3 11.27 -30.04 -29.13
CA PHE A 3 11.39 -29.07 -28.06
C PHE A 3 11.82 -27.73 -28.68
N PRO A 4 11.16 -26.61 -28.36
CA PRO A 4 11.62 -25.31 -28.81
C PRO A 4 12.86 -24.90 -28.00
N ASP A 5 13.83 -24.42 -28.76
CA ASP A 5 15.14 -23.95 -28.35
C ASP A 5 15.12 -22.90 -27.23
N HIS A 6 16.24 -22.84 -26.51
CA HIS A 6 16.63 -21.74 -25.64
C HIS A 6 16.68 -20.40 -26.39
N ASN A 7 15.52 -19.78 -26.58
CA ASN A 7 15.38 -18.34 -26.79
C ASN A 7 14.56 -17.78 -25.63
N CYS A 8 15.15 -16.78 -24.98
CA CYS A 8 14.58 -15.99 -23.90
C CYS A 8 13.10 -15.67 -24.19
N ASN A 9 12.18 -15.99 -23.26
CA ASN A 9 10.85 -15.39 -23.23
C ASN A 9 11.00 -13.89 -22.96
N THR A 10 11.41 -13.09 -23.95
CA THR A 10 11.36 -11.64 -23.85
C THR A 10 9.89 -11.24 -23.83
N LEU A 11 9.42 -10.80 -22.67
CA LEU A 11 8.08 -10.23 -22.53
C LEU A 11 7.92 -9.10 -23.57
N LYS A 12 6.94 -9.21 -24.46
CA LYS A 12 6.72 -8.22 -25.53
C LYS A 12 6.40 -6.87 -24.90
N HIS A 13 7.20 -5.84 -25.21
CA HIS A 13 6.95 -4.48 -24.78
C HIS A 13 5.63 -3.95 -25.33
N ALA A 14 4.88 -3.20 -24.52
CA ALA A 14 3.68 -2.52 -24.97
C ALA A 14 4.01 -1.47 -26.05
N PRO A 15 3.12 -1.21 -27.02
CA PRO A 15 3.34 -0.17 -28.01
C PRO A 15 3.42 1.22 -27.35
N THR A 16 4.36 2.06 -27.81
CA THR A 16 4.58 3.41 -27.26
C THR A 16 4.16 4.54 -28.20
N THR A 17 3.80 4.20 -29.43
CA THR A 17 3.20 5.11 -30.40
C THR A 17 1.84 5.60 -29.91
N LYS A 18 1.40 6.76 -30.38
CA LYS A 18 0.04 7.25 -30.10
C LYS A 18 -0.99 6.22 -30.57
N PRO A 19 -1.95 5.80 -29.71
CA PRO A 19 -2.95 4.83 -30.10
C PRO A 19 -3.77 5.28 -31.31
N PRO A 20 -4.13 4.38 -32.25
CA PRO A 20 -4.93 4.70 -33.42
C PRO A 20 -6.43 4.84 -33.12
N PHE A 21 -6.80 4.89 -31.84
CA PHE A 21 -8.16 4.98 -31.33
C PHE A 21 -8.25 6.07 -30.26
N THR A 22 -9.46 6.57 -30.03
CA THR A 22 -9.75 7.55 -28.96
C THR A 22 -10.54 6.90 -27.83
N LEU A 23 -10.60 7.57 -26.66
CA LEU A 23 -11.49 7.15 -25.58
C LEU A 23 -12.97 7.07 -26.02
N ALA A 24 -13.38 7.91 -26.97
CA ALA A 24 -14.74 7.90 -27.51
C ALA A 24 -15.02 6.63 -28.34
N ASP A 25 -14.02 6.10 -29.03
CA ASP A 25 -14.17 4.84 -29.78
C ASP A 25 -14.32 3.65 -28.83
N LEU A 26 -13.57 3.65 -27.72
CA LEU A 26 -13.71 2.64 -26.66
C LEU A 26 -15.09 2.71 -26.00
N LYS A 27 -15.60 3.90 -25.66
CA LYS A 27 -16.95 4.07 -25.12
C LYS A 27 -18.05 3.58 -26.06
N ARG A 28 -17.84 3.67 -27.38
CA ARG A 28 -18.85 3.30 -28.40
C ARG A 28 -19.06 1.80 -28.51
N VAL A 29 -18.03 1.00 -28.24
CA VAL A 29 -18.12 -0.47 -28.31
C VAL A 29 -18.64 -1.10 -27.03
N ILE A 30 -18.56 -0.39 -25.90
CA ILE A 30 -19.10 -0.86 -24.62
C ILE A 30 -20.64 -0.83 -24.66
N PRO A 31 -21.32 -1.91 -24.27
CA PRO A 31 -22.78 -1.93 -24.16
C PRO A 31 -23.31 -0.80 -23.26
N PRO A 32 -24.37 -0.06 -23.66
CA PRO A 32 -24.85 1.09 -22.89
C PRO A 32 -25.21 0.77 -21.43
N HIS A 33 -25.73 -0.43 -21.17
CA HIS A 33 -26.10 -0.85 -19.80
C HIS A 33 -24.88 -0.98 -18.88
N CYS A 34 -23.67 -1.16 -19.41
CA CYS A 34 -22.46 -1.20 -18.59
C CYS A 34 -22.18 0.14 -17.89
N PHE A 35 -22.76 1.25 -18.35
CA PHE A 35 -22.65 2.56 -17.70
C PHE A 35 -23.76 2.80 -16.65
N GLU A 36 -24.70 1.87 -16.48
CA GLU A 36 -25.78 1.99 -15.50
C GLU A 36 -25.30 1.61 -14.10
N ARG A 37 -25.37 2.58 -13.18
CA ARG A 37 -24.95 2.43 -11.78
C ARG A 37 -26.18 2.18 -10.91
N SER A 38 -26.56 0.92 -10.77
CA SER A 38 -27.70 0.46 -9.97
C SER A 38 -27.38 0.47 -8.49
N LEU A 39 -28.04 1.34 -7.71
CA LEU A 39 -27.92 1.38 -6.25
C LEU A 39 -28.17 0.01 -5.61
N ALA A 40 -29.24 -0.68 -6.00
CA ALA A 40 -29.60 -1.97 -5.42
C ALA A 40 -28.51 -3.02 -5.67
N ARG A 41 -27.94 -3.04 -6.87
CA ARG A 41 -26.86 -3.97 -7.23
C ARG A 41 -25.58 -3.65 -6.46
N SER A 42 -25.15 -2.38 -6.42
CA SER A 42 -23.96 -1.96 -5.69
C SER A 42 -24.07 -2.25 -4.18
N PHE A 43 -25.21 -1.96 -3.56
CA PHE A 43 -25.44 -2.32 -2.16
C PHE A 43 -25.52 -3.84 -1.93
N SER A 44 -25.98 -4.63 -2.90
CA SER A 44 -26.00 -6.09 -2.75
C SER A 44 -24.59 -6.69 -2.64
N PHE A 45 -23.62 -6.18 -3.40
CA PHE A 45 -22.21 -6.59 -3.28
C PHE A 45 -21.62 -6.14 -1.95
N LEU A 46 -21.88 -4.90 -1.52
CA LEU A 46 -21.42 -4.41 -0.23
C LEU A 46 -21.96 -5.26 0.94
N LEU A 47 -23.26 -5.54 0.92
CA LEU A 47 -23.90 -6.37 1.93
C LEU A 47 -23.37 -7.80 1.90
N ALA A 48 -23.10 -8.37 0.72
CA ALA A 48 -22.53 -9.70 0.59
C ALA A 48 -21.13 -9.78 1.24
N ASP A 49 -20.24 -8.83 0.93
CA ASP A 49 -18.88 -8.82 1.48
C ASP A 49 -18.87 -8.60 3.00
N VAL A 50 -19.61 -7.61 3.49
CA VAL A 50 -19.71 -7.32 4.92
C VAL A 50 -20.33 -8.50 5.67
N SER A 51 -21.39 -9.11 5.12
CA SER A 51 -22.00 -10.30 5.71
C SER A 51 -21.05 -11.50 5.70
N ALA A 52 -20.28 -11.69 4.62
CA ALA A 52 -19.29 -12.75 4.52
C ALA A 52 -18.19 -12.58 5.58
N PHE A 53 -17.70 -11.35 5.79
CA PHE A 53 -16.70 -11.06 6.82
C PHE A 53 -17.20 -11.43 8.23
N PHE A 54 -18.40 -10.96 8.60
CA PHE A 54 -18.97 -11.25 9.92
C PHE A 54 -19.33 -12.73 10.09
N PHE A 55 -19.93 -13.34 9.08
CA PHE A 55 -20.28 -14.76 9.09
C PHE A 55 -19.02 -15.63 9.26
N PHE A 56 -17.98 -15.38 8.47
CA PHE A 56 -16.77 -16.16 8.51
C PHE A 56 -15.98 -15.97 9.82
N SER A 57 -15.95 -14.74 10.35
CA SER A 57 -15.38 -14.45 11.67
C SER A 57 -16.13 -15.17 12.80
N PHE A 58 -17.47 -15.15 12.77
CA PHE A 58 -18.29 -15.87 13.74
C PHE A 58 -18.16 -17.40 13.64
N ALA A 59 -18.15 -17.93 12.42
CA ALA A 59 -17.95 -19.35 12.16
C ALA A 59 -16.57 -19.80 12.64
N THR A 60 -15.53 -19.00 12.43
CA THR A 60 -14.17 -19.26 12.94
C THR A 60 -14.16 -19.29 14.46
N ALA A 61 -14.78 -18.32 15.12
CA ALA A 61 -14.86 -18.26 16.58
C ALA A 61 -15.50 -19.53 17.17
N THR A 62 -16.60 -19.97 16.54
CA THR A 62 -17.31 -21.19 16.94
C THR A 62 -16.46 -22.43 16.69
N LEU A 63 -15.84 -22.55 15.51
CA LEU A 63 -15.02 -23.69 15.13
C LEU A 63 -13.79 -23.84 16.03
N ILE A 64 -13.09 -22.74 16.32
CA ILE A 64 -11.91 -22.76 17.19
C ILE A 64 -12.24 -23.21 18.62
N SER A 65 -13.46 -22.93 19.09
CA SER A 65 -13.90 -23.36 20.43
C SER A 65 -14.14 -24.87 20.56
N ILE A 66 -14.38 -25.56 19.44
CA ILE A 66 -14.71 -27.00 19.42
C ILE A 66 -13.58 -27.88 18.85
N LEU A 67 -12.63 -27.29 18.12
CA LEU A 67 -11.51 -28.03 17.55
C LEU A 67 -10.46 -28.41 18.61
N PRO A 68 -9.80 -29.58 18.48
CA PRO A 68 -8.56 -29.86 19.19
C PRO A 68 -7.54 -28.74 18.95
N TRP A 69 -6.72 -28.43 19.96
CA TRP A 69 -5.80 -27.28 19.92
C TRP A 69 -4.92 -27.26 18.66
N GLN A 70 -4.48 -28.42 18.17
CA GLN A 70 -3.67 -28.52 16.94
C GLN A 70 -4.41 -28.01 15.70
N ALA A 71 -5.69 -28.35 15.56
CA ALA A 71 -6.51 -27.92 14.45
C ALA A 71 -6.94 -26.45 14.60
N ALA A 72 -7.16 -25.98 15.84
CA ALA A 72 -7.42 -24.59 16.14
C ALA A 72 -6.25 -23.67 15.75
N TYR A 73 -4.99 -24.10 15.93
CA TYR A 73 -3.82 -23.34 15.48
C TYR A 73 -3.74 -23.20 13.96
N LEU A 74 -4.19 -24.19 13.19
CA LEU A 74 -4.22 -24.12 11.73
C LEU A 74 -5.42 -23.32 11.19
N ALA A 75 -6.50 -23.22 11.96
CA ALA A 75 -7.67 -22.43 11.60
C ALA A 75 -7.39 -20.91 11.58
N TRP A 76 -6.48 -20.44 12.43
CA TRP A 76 -6.14 -19.01 12.53
C TRP A 76 -5.51 -18.42 11.25
N PRO A 77 -4.43 -18.99 10.66
CA PRO A 77 -3.89 -18.48 9.40
C PRO A 77 -4.89 -18.48 8.25
N LEU A 78 -5.72 -19.54 8.16
CA LEU A 78 -6.79 -19.59 7.16
C LEU A 78 -7.83 -18.48 7.41
N HIS A 79 -8.20 -18.27 8.68
CA HIS A 79 -9.09 -17.19 9.05
C HIS A 79 -8.54 -15.82 8.63
N TRP A 80 -7.30 -15.53 9.02
CA TRP A 80 -6.65 -14.26 8.71
C TRP A 80 -6.57 -14.00 7.21
N PHE A 81 -6.19 -15.01 6.44
CA PHE A 81 -6.07 -14.89 5.00
C PHE A 81 -7.43 -14.61 4.35
N VAL A 82 -8.47 -15.40 4.68
CA VAL A 82 -9.80 -15.23 4.09
C VAL A 82 -10.45 -13.92 4.55
N ALA A 83 -10.41 -13.60 5.84
CA ALA A 83 -10.97 -12.37 6.38
C ALA A 83 -10.31 -11.13 5.75
N GLY A 84 -8.97 -11.10 5.68
CA GLY A 84 -8.25 -10.01 5.03
C GLY A 84 -8.50 -9.89 3.53
N THR A 85 -8.75 -11.00 2.84
CA THR A 85 -9.14 -10.99 1.42
C THR A 85 -10.54 -10.41 1.22
N ILE A 86 -11.50 -10.73 2.10
CA ILE A 86 -12.84 -10.13 2.09
C ILE A 86 -12.76 -8.62 2.41
N MET A 87 -11.90 -8.23 3.36
CA MET A 87 -11.60 -6.82 3.65
C MET A 87 -11.12 -6.05 2.40
N ALA A 88 -10.27 -6.67 1.59
CA ALA A 88 -9.86 -6.11 0.31
C ALA A 88 -11.04 -6.00 -0.69
N GLY A 89 -11.97 -6.96 -0.70
CA GLY A 89 -13.19 -6.92 -1.51
C GLY A 89 -14.05 -5.67 -1.23
N TYR A 90 -14.46 -5.46 0.03
CA TYR A 90 -15.28 -4.27 0.32
C TYR A 90 -14.46 -2.96 0.32
N TRP A 91 -13.13 -3.02 0.44
CA TRP A 91 -12.28 -1.87 0.10
C TRP A 91 -12.43 -1.48 -1.37
N VAL A 92 -12.45 -2.45 -2.29
CA VAL A 92 -12.67 -2.19 -3.74
C VAL A 92 -14.01 -1.49 -3.95
N ILE A 93 -15.08 -1.91 -3.26
CA ILE A 93 -16.38 -1.24 -3.34
C ILE A 93 -16.30 0.24 -2.90
N ALA A 94 -15.58 0.53 -1.83
CA ALA A 94 -15.35 1.92 -1.39
C ALA A 94 -14.41 2.69 -2.32
N HIS A 95 -13.48 2.02 -2.99
CA HIS A 95 -12.70 2.56 -4.09
C HIS A 95 -13.60 2.94 -5.29
N GLU A 96 -14.60 2.12 -5.64
CA GLU A 96 -15.60 2.45 -6.68
C GLU A 96 -16.41 3.70 -6.31
N CYS A 97 -16.66 3.93 -5.02
CA CYS A 97 -17.28 5.18 -4.55
C CYS A 97 -16.38 6.40 -4.81
N GLY A 98 -15.06 6.23 -4.69
CA GLY A 98 -14.06 7.23 -5.06
C GLY A 98 -14.18 7.68 -6.52
N HIS A 99 -14.46 6.72 -7.41
CA HIS A 99 -14.60 6.94 -8.85
C HIS A 99 -16.00 7.27 -9.32
N HIS A 100 -16.97 7.33 -8.41
CA HIS A 100 -18.37 7.50 -8.76
C HIS A 100 -18.91 6.32 -9.59
N GLY A 101 -18.30 5.13 -9.51
CA GLY A 101 -18.78 3.88 -10.11
C GLY A 101 -19.87 3.20 -9.28
N PHE A 102 -19.91 3.46 -7.96
CA PHE A 102 -20.88 2.82 -7.06
C PHE A 102 -22.33 3.24 -7.31
N SER A 103 -22.61 4.53 -7.52
CA SER A 103 -23.97 5.01 -7.78
C SER A 103 -24.03 6.26 -8.64
N ASN A 104 -25.24 6.67 -9.03
CA ASN A 104 -25.48 7.97 -9.66
C ASN A 104 -25.49 9.15 -8.65
N TYR A 105 -25.33 8.89 -7.35
CA TYR A 105 -25.47 9.89 -6.29
C TYR A 105 -24.15 10.08 -5.54
N ARG A 106 -23.44 11.18 -5.84
CA ARG A 106 -22.14 11.47 -5.22
C ARG A 106 -22.16 11.50 -3.69
N VAL A 107 -23.27 11.95 -3.10
CA VAL A 107 -23.43 11.98 -1.64
C VAL A 107 -23.51 10.56 -1.06
N VAL A 108 -24.15 9.62 -1.76
CA VAL A 108 -24.21 8.22 -1.34
C VAL A 108 -22.82 7.60 -1.45
N ASP A 109 -22.12 7.83 -2.56
CA ASP A 109 -20.77 7.31 -2.76
C ASP A 109 -19.81 7.88 -1.70
N ASP A 110 -19.84 9.19 -1.46
CA ASP A 110 -19.00 9.81 -0.44
C ASP A 110 -19.31 9.30 0.97
N ALA A 111 -20.58 9.05 1.31
CA ALA A 111 -20.96 8.50 2.60
C ALA A 111 -20.53 7.03 2.76
N VAL A 112 -20.81 6.18 1.78
CA VAL A 112 -20.46 4.75 1.80
C VAL A 112 -18.95 4.58 1.79
N GLY A 113 -18.25 5.27 0.88
CA GLY A 113 -16.80 5.24 0.78
C GLY A 113 -16.14 5.70 2.09
N PHE A 114 -16.60 6.81 2.68
CA PHE A 114 -16.11 7.29 3.96
C PHE A 114 -16.27 6.26 5.09
N LEU A 115 -17.45 5.66 5.24
CA LEU A 115 -17.71 4.69 6.30
C LEU A 115 -16.84 3.44 6.15
N ILE A 116 -16.78 2.88 4.95
CA ILE A 116 -16.07 1.62 4.70
C ILE A 116 -14.55 1.81 4.76
N HIS A 117 -14.00 2.86 4.13
CA HIS A 117 -12.55 3.13 4.22
C HIS A 117 -12.13 3.50 5.65
N SER A 118 -12.94 4.27 6.40
CA SER A 118 -12.65 4.54 7.82
C SER A 118 -12.60 3.26 8.65
N SER A 119 -13.51 2.30 8.39
CA SER A 119 -13.50 0.98 9.03
C SER A 119 -12.27 0.13 8.70
N LEU A 120 -11.50 0.54 7.69
CA LEU A 120 -10.23 -0.04 7.26
C LEU A 120 -9.05 0.91 7.53
N LEU A 121 -9.20 1.91 8.40
CA LEU A 121 -8.15 2.89 8.73
C LEU A 121 -7.57 3.61 7.49
N VAL A 122 -8.37 3.76 6.43
CA VAL A 122 -8.01 4.50 5.22
C VAL A 122 -8.70 5.87 5.25
N PRO A 123 -7.96 6.97 5.11
CA PRO A 123 -8.55 8.30 5.09
C PRO A 123 -9.23 8.56 3.71
N TYR A 124 -10.52 8.22 3.62
CA TYR A 124 -11.26 8.14 2.35
C TYR A 124 -11.09 9.35 1.42
N PHE A 125 -11.35 10.58 1.88
CA PHE A 125 -11.34 11.73 0.98
C PHE A 125 -9.95 12.16 0.58
N SER A 126 -8.95 12.01 1.47
CA SER A 126 -7.57 12.35 1.14
C SER A 126 -7.02 11.34 0.13
N TRP A 127 -7.26 10.04 0.34
CA TRP A 127 -6.95 8.98 -0.61
C TRP A 127 -7.73 9.14 -1.94
N LYS A 128 -9.02 9.48 -1.91
CA LYS A 128 -9.83 9.73 -3.11
C LYS A 128 -9.21 10.81 -4.00
N VAL A 129 -8.65 11.87 -3.40
CA VAL A 129 -7.98 12.94 -4.15
C VAL A 129 -6.68 12.47 -4.80
N THR A 130 -5.83 11.76 -4.07
CA THR A 130 -4.54 11.28 -4.60
C THR A 130 -4.76 10.17 -5.63
N HIS A 131 -5.72 9.27 -5.41
CA HIS A 131 -6.09 8.21 -6.36
C HIS A 131 -6.69 8.76 -7.65
N ALA A 132 -7.56 9.76 -7.58
CA ALA A 132 -8.08 10.41 -8.79
C ALA A 132 -6.96 11.07 -9.62
N ARG A 133 -5.92 11.57 -8.95
CA ARG A 133 -4.74 12.13 -9.61
C ARG A 133 -3.84 11.05 -10.21
N HIS A 134 -3.66 9.91 -9.53
CA HIS A 134 -3.01 8.74 -10.11
C HIS A 134 -3.68 8.35 -11.44
N HIS A 135 -5.01 8.19 -11.47
CA HIS A 135 -5.77 7.93 -12.71
C HIS A 135 -5.60 9.01 -13.79
N SER A 136 -5.40 10.26 -13.38
CA SER A 136 -5.19 11.37 -14.31
C SER A 136 -3.77 11.43 -14.87
N ASN A 137 -2.80 10.84 -14.17
CA ASN A 137 -1.37 10.95 -14.46
C ASN A 137 -0.66 9.60 -14.62
N ALA A 138 -1.42 8.50 -14.70
CA ALA A 138 -0.87 7.14 -14.72
C ALA A 138 0.23 7.02 -15.77
N GLY A 139 1.32 6.32 -15.44
CA GLY A 139 2.43 6.12 -16.37
C GLY A 139 3.32 7.35 -16.60
N SER A 140 3.00 8.53 -16.06
CA SER A 140 3.93 9.67 -16.02
C SER A 140 5.08 9.38 -15.08
N ALA A 141 6.31 9.69 -15.49
CA ALA A 141 7.48 9.55 -14.64
C ALA A 141 7.54 10.62 -13.55
N GLU A 142 6.98 11.82 -13.79
CA GLU A 142 7.08 12.96 -12.88
C GLU A 142 5.80 13.23 -12.06
N HIS A 143 4.64 12.78 -12.52
CA HIS A 143 3.35 13.22 -11.96
C HIS A 143 2.41 12.10 -11.50
N ASP A 144 2.80 10.83 -11.67
CA ASP A 144 2.10 9.71 -11.03
C ASP A 144 2.22 9.80 -9.49
N GLU A 145 1.34 9.13 -8.74
CA GLU A 145 1.20 9.30 -7.28
C GLU A 145 1.52 8.05 -6.46
N VAL A 146 1.63 6.87 -7.09
CA VAL A 146 1.84 5.61 -6.37
C VAL A 146 2.73 4.65 -7.17
N PHE A 147 3.61 3.92 -6.47
CA PHE A 147 4.67 3.09 -7.06
C PHE A 147 5.45 3.83 -8.16
N CYS A 148 5.80 5.09 -7.88
CA CYS A 148 6.54 5.94 -8.80
C CYS A 148 7.98 5.41 -8.93
N PRO A 149 8.37 4.96 -10.13
CA PRO A 149 9.71 4.42 -10.32
C PRO A 149 10.74 5.54 -10.34
N LYS A 150 11.92 5.25 -9.80
CA LYS A 150 13.02 6.22 -9.74
C LYS A 150 13.86 6.17 -11.02
N PRO A 151 14.44 7.29 -11.47
CA PRO A 151 15.53 7.25 -12.44
C PRO A 151 16.77 6.59 -11.81
N GLU A 152 17.67 6.08 -12.66
CA GLU A 152 18.92 5.43 -12.22
C GLU A 152 19.71 6.28 -11.20
N SER A 153 19.82 7.59 -11.45
CA SER A 153 20.56 8.53 -10.61
C SER A 153 19.97 8.70 -9.20
N ALA A 154 18.72 8.31 -8.98
CA ALA A 154 18.01 8.41 -7.70
C ALA A 154 17.93 7.07 -6.95
N VAL A 155 18.53 6.00 -7.48
CA VAL A 155 18.65 4.72 -6.78
C VAL A 155 19.58 4.89 -5.58
N GLY A 156 19.01 4.74 -4.38
CA GLY A 156 19.72 4.99 -3.13
C GLY A 156 20.51 3.78 -2.62
N THR A 157 21.36 4.01 -1.62
CA THR A 157 22.17 2.96 -0.99
C THR A 157 21.32 1.81 -0.42
N PHE A 158 20.13 2.09 0.12
CA PHE A 158 19.22 1.05 0.59
C PHE A 158 18.76 0.14 -0.55
N ASP A 159 18.46 0.72 -1.72
CA ASP A 159 18.01 -0.03 -2.89
C ASP A 159 19.11 -0.96 -3.40
N SER A 160 20.35 -0.47 -3.48
CA SER A 160 21.52 -1.28 -3.84
C SER A 160 21.84 -2.37 -2.82
N LEU A 161 21.78 -2.06 -1.51
CA LEU A 161 22.07 -3.03 -0.43
C LEU A 161 21.06 -4.18 -0.35
N THR A 162 19.82 -3.92 -0.77
CA THR A 162 18.74 -4.89 -0.75
C THR A 162 18.54 -5.59 -2.09
N ASP A 163 19.37 -5.29 -3.09
CA ASP A 163 19.28 -5.93 -4.41
C ASP A 163 20.00 -7.29 -4.47
N ASN A 164 19.56 -8.20 -3.60
CA ASN A 164 19.97 -9.59 -3.57
C ASN A 164 18.75 -10.43 -3.15
N PRO A 165 18.72 -11.76 -3.36
CA PRO A 165 17.51 -12.54 -3.10
C PRO A 165 16.97 -12.37 -1.66
N PRO A 166 17.78 -12.41 -0.59
CA PRO A 166 17.30 -12.10 0.77
C PRO A 166 16.76 -10.67 0.93
N GLY A 167 17.46 -9.66 0.41
CA GLY A 167 17.04 -8.26 0.48
C GLY A 167 15.74 -7.99 -0.29
N ARG A 168 15.53 -8.65 -1.44
CA ARG A 168 14.29 -8.57 -2.21
C ARG A 168 13.12 -9.25 -1.50
N ILE A 169 13.34 -10.44 -0.94
CA ILE A 169 12.32 -11.10 -0.09
C ILE A 169 11.93 -10.19 1.06
N LEU A 170 12.91 -9.57 1.71
CA LEU A 170 12.67 -8.64 2.81
C LEU A 170 11.86 -7.42 2.35
N LYS A 171 12.23 -6.78 1.24
CA LYS A 171 11.48 -5.67 0.65
C LYS A 171 10.03 -6.05 0.38
N VAL A 172 9.79 -7.23 -0.18
CA VAL A 172 8.44 -7.76 -0.41
C VAL A 172 7.69 -7.93 0.90
N VAL A 173 8.29 -8.60 1.90
CA VAL A 173 7.66 -8.82 3.21
C VAL A 173 7.33 -7.49 3.91
N LEU A 174 8.25 -6.53 3.92
CA LEU A 174 8.03 -5.21 4.51
C LEU A 174 6.95 -4.42 3.75
N SER A 175 6.98 -4.47 2.43
CA SER A 175 5.96 -3.80 1.61
C SER A 175 4.58 -4.39 1.87
N MET A 176 4.46 -5.72 1.96
CA MET A 176 3.20 -6.39 2.28
C MET A 176 2.70 -6.09 3.69
N ALA A 177 3.61 -6.01 4.67
CA ALA A 177 3.23 -5.81 6.06
C ALA A 177 2.87 -4.34 6.38
N VAL A 178 3.64 -3.38 5.84
CA VAL A 178 3.53 -1.96 6.20
C VAL A 178 3.64 -0.96 5.06
N GLY A 179 3.83 -1.42 3.81
CA GLY A 179 3.93 -0.52 2.67
C GLY A 179 2.72 0.42 2.55
N TRP A 180 1.51 -0.12 2.71
CA TRP A 180 0.28 0.67 2.67
C TRP A 180 0.16 1.72 3.80
N PRO A 181 0.28 1.36 5.10
CA PRO A 181 0.33 2.36 6.17
C PRO A 181 1.42 3.42 5.97
N LEU A 182 2.62 3.04 5.53
CA LEU A 182 3.71 3.99 5.29
C LEU A 182 3.45 4.89 4.08
N TYR A 183 2.74 4.41 3.06
CA TYR A 183 2.29 5.25 1.95
C TYR A 183 1.32 6.33 2.44
N LEU A 184 0.36 5.96 3.30
CA LEU A 184 -0.59 6.93 3.86
C LEU A 184 0.12 7.95 4.78
N VAL A 185 1.00 7.50 5.66
CA VAL A 185 1.62 8.35 6.67
C VAL A 185 2.74 9.24 6.10
N ILE A 186 3.61 8.70 5.24
CA ILE A 186 4.82 9.37 4.76
C ILE A 186 5.06 9.27 3.24
N ASN A 187 4.05 8.86 2.46
CA ASN A 187 4.13 8.76 1.00
C ASN A 187 5.26 7.86 0.48
N VAL A 188 5.61 6.78 1.20
CA VAL A 188 6.63 5.83 0.72
C VAL A 188 6.19 5.25 -0.63
N THR A 189 7.13 5.12 -1.59
CA THR A 189 6.86 4.68 -2.98
C THR A 189 5.95 5.58 -3.82
N GLY A 190 5.43 6.67 -3.25
CA GLY A 190 4.71 7.69 -4.00
C GLY A 190 5.67 8.69 -4.64
N ARG A 191 5.09 9.77 -5.17
CA ARG A 191 5.82 10.91 -5.72
C ARG A 191 6.75 11.56 -4.69
N ASP A 192 7.99 11.85 -5.07
CA ASP A 192 9.06 12.31 -4.16
C ASP A 192 9.54 13.75 -4.41
N ASP A 193 8.98 14.46 -5.38
CA ASP A 193 9.33 15.86 -5.71
C ASP A 193 8.58 16.92 -4.88
N TYR A 194 7.87 16.49 -3.85
CA TYR A 194 7.18 17.40 -2.94
C TYR A 194 8.17 18.23 -2.11
N GLU A 195 7.91 19.54 -1.98
CA GLU A 195 8.77 20.49 -1.24
C GLU A 195 8.94 20.14 0.26
N ARG A 196 8.06 19.28 0.78
CA ARG A 196 8.07 18.79 2.16
C ARG A 196 7.49 17.39 2.24
N LEU A 197 7.65 16.74 3.39
CA LEU A 197 7.04 15.42 3.66
C LEU A 197 5.53 15.45 3.33
N ALA A 198 5.12 14.53 2.46
CA ALA A 198 3.74 14.33 2.07
C ALA A 198 3.09 13.29 2.98
N SER A 199 1.88 13.59 3.47
CA SER A 199 1.06 12.68 4.27
C SER A 199 -0.40 12.80 3.88
N HIS A 200 -1.11 11.67 3.84
CA HIS A 200 -2.55 11.62 3.58
C HIS A 200 -3.38 12.08 4.79
N PHE A 201 -2.74 12.20 5.95
CA PHE A 201 -3.33 12.65 7.21
C PHE A 201 -2.96 14.10 7.57
N ASP A 202 -2.25 14.81 6.69
CA ASP A 202 -1.93 16.22 6.88
C ASP A 202 -2.80 17.05 5.93
N PRO A 203 -3.80 17.81 6.44
CA PRO A 203 -4.65 18.66 5.60
C PRO A 203 -3.85 19.69 4.79
N PHE A 204 -2.69 20.12 5.28
CA PHE A 204 -1.83 21.09 4.62
C PHE A 204 -0.80 20.43 3.70
N SER A 205 -0.78 19.09 3.62
CA SER A 205 0.15 18.30 2.81
C SER A 205 0.27 18.90 1.41
N PRO A 206 1.47 18.90 0.80
CA PRO A 206 1.65 19.43 -0.56
C PRO A 206 0.84 18.65 -1.61
N MET A 207 0.28 17.49 -1.24
CA MET A 207 -0.69 16.74 -2.04
C MET A 207 -2.04 17.44 -2.20
N PHE A 208 -2.41 18.38 -1.33
CA PHE A 208 -3.77 18.91 -1.25
C PHE A 208 -3.85 20.41 -1.52
N ARG A 209 -4.92 20.81 -2.20
CA ARG A 209 -5.32 22.22 -2.37
C ARG A 209 -6.13 22.67 -1.16
N ASP A 210 -6.24 23.97 -0.95
CA ASP A 210 -7.00 24.57 0.14
C ASP A 210 -8.46 24.08 0.21
N SER A 211 -9.07 23.85 -0.94
CA SER A 211 -10.43 23.31 -1.06
C SER A 211 -10.59 21.87 -0.56
N HIS A 212 -9.51 21.11 -0.41
CA HIS A 212 -9.54 19.71 0.05
C HIS A 212 -9.39 19.59 1.56
N ARG A 213 -8.81 20.59 2.24
CA ARG A 213 -8.38 20.52 3.65
C ARG A 213 -9.49 20.00 4.57
N LEU A 214 -10.70 20.55 4.46
CA LEU A 214 -11.82 20.12 5.29
C LEU A 214 -12.17 18.64 5.08
N LYS A 215 -12.07 18.13 3.85
CA LYS A 215 -12.34 16.72 3.57
C LYS A 215 -11.24 15.79 4.09
N VAL A 216 -9.98 16.24 4.09
CA VAL A 216 -8.88 15.52 4.74
C VAL A 216 -9.19 15.39 6.24
N ILE A 217 -9.50 16.51 6.89
CA ILE A 217 -9.92 16.55 8.31
C ILE A 217 -11.07 15.58 8.59
N VAL A 218 -12.11 15.57 7.76
CA VAL A 218 -13.25 14.63 7.93
C VAL A 218 -12.79 13.17 7.83
N SER A 219 -11.86 12.86 6.92
CA SER A 219 -11.30 11.51 6.80
C SER A 219 -10.52 11.10 8.04
N ASP A 220 -9.70 12.01 8.56
CA ASP A 220 -8.89 11.77 9.77
C ASP A 220 -9.80 11.50 10.98
N LEU A 221 -10.90 12.25 11.10
CA LEU A 221 -11.92 12.01 12.12
C LEU A 221 -12.55 10.62 12.00
N GLY A 222 -12.80 10.15 10.78
CA GLY A 222 -13.30 8.79 10.53
C GLY A 222 -12.32 7.71 10.98
N VAL A 223 -11.04 7.87 10.66
CA VAL A 223 -9.97 6.96 11.09
C VAL A 223 -9.82 6.98 12.61
N LEU A 224 -9.80 8.16 13.24
CA LEU A 224 -9.73 8.30 14.71
C LEU A 224 -10.93 7.67 15.42
N ALA A 225 -12.13 7.84 14.87
CA ALA A 225 -13.33 7.20 15.40
C ALA A 225 -13.22 5.67 15.33
N MET A 226 -12.75 5.12 14.21
CA MET A 226 -12.52 3.68 14.08
C MET A 226 -11.43 3.18 15.04
N THR A 227 -10.33 3.92 15.19
CA THR A 227 -9.29 3.61 16.18
C THR A 227 -9.87 3.55 17.60
N ALA A 228 -10.73 4.51 17.98
CA ALA A 228 -11.37 4.50 19.30
C ALA A 228 -12.29 3.29 19.51
N ILE A 229 -13.02 2.87 18.46
CA ILE A 229 -13.82 1.63 18.47
C ILE A 229 -12.91 0.42 18.68
N LEU A 230 -11.82 0.30 17.91
CA LEU A 230 -10.86 -0.81 18.03
C LEU A 230 -10.18 -0.86 19.40
N TYR A 231 -9.80 0.30 19.95
CA TYR A 231 -9.26 0.40 21.29
C TYR A 231 -10.25 -0.11 22.33
N THR A 232 -11.51 0.32 22.24
CA THR A 232 -12.58 -0.12 23.13
C THR A 232 -12.78 -1.63 23.04
N LEU A 233 -12.85 -2.19 21.83
CA LEU A 233 -12.97 -3.64 21.60
C LEU A 233 -11.76 -4.42 22.14
N GLY A 234 -10.54 -3.88 21.97
CA GLY A 234 -9.33 -4.47 22.52
C GLY A 234 -9.30 -4.43 24.06
N ALA A 235 -9.81 -3.35 24.67
CA ALA A 235 -9.92 -3.22 26.11
C ALA A 235 -10.99 -4.15 26.70
N THR A 236 -12.09 -4.42 25.99
CA THR A 236 -13.18 -5.30 26.46
C THR A 236 -12.91 -6.79 26.22
N HIS A 237 -12.39 -7.17 25.05
CA HIS A 237 -12.19 -8.57 24.66
C HIS A 237 -10.74 -9.05 24.77
N GLY A 238 -9.81 -8.13 25.06
CA GLY A 238 -8.39 -8.40 25.16
C GLY A 238 -7.64 -8.21 23.84
N PHE A 239 -6.35 -7.89 23.94
CA PHE A 239 -5.51 -7.61 22.78
C PHE A 239 -5.40 -8.80 21.81
N SER A 240 -5.30 -10.03 22.32
CA SER A 240 -5.24 -11.23 21.46
C SER A 240 -6.49 -11.38 20.59
N TRP A 241 -7.66 -10.99 21.09
CA TRP A 241 -8.89 -10.98 20.30
C TRP A 241 -8.80 -9.96 19.16
N LEU A 242 -8.41 -8.72 19.49
CA LEU A 242 -8.24 -7.66 18.49
C LEU A 242 -7.20 -8.02 17.42
N LEU A 243 -6.09 -8.62 17.86
CA LEU A 243 -5.04 -9.11 16.98
C LEU A 243 -5.59 -10.12 15.97
N CYS A 244 -6.29 -11.14 16.47
CA CYS A 244 -6.72 -12.26 15.65
C CYS A 244 -7.89 -11.93 14.72
N TYR A 245 -8.84 -11.09 15.13
CA TYR A 245 -10.04 -10.79 14.35
C TYR A 245 -9.95 -9.52 13.51
N TYR A 246 -9.01 -8.62 13.81
CA TYR A 246 -8.88 -7.36 13.07
C TYR A 246 -7.46 -7.11 12.58
N LEU A 247 -6.45 -7.03 13.46
CA LEU A 247 -5.13 -6.52 13.05
C LEU A 247 -4.38 -7.45 12.07
N VAL A 248 -4.43 -8.78 12.26
CA VAL A 248 -3.78 -9.72 11.33
C VAL A 248 -4.55 -9.83 10.00
N PRO A 249 -5.90 -9.96 9.98
CA PRO A 249 -6.68 -9.78 8.76
C PRO A 249 -6.41 -8.45 8.05
N PHE A 250 -6.29 -7.36 8.80
CA PHE A 250 -5.95 -6.04 8.28
C PHE A 250 -4.57 -6.00 7.61
N ALA A 251 -3.57 -6.70 8.18
CA ALA A 251 -2.27 -6.85 7.54
C ALA A 251 -2.34 -7.63 6.21
N VAL A 252 -3.18 -8.66 6.13
CA VAL A 252 -3.43 -9.38 4.86
C VAL A 252 -4.10 -8.45 3.84
N PHE A 253 -5.09 -7.68 4.27
CA PHE A 253 -5.72 -6.65 3.44
C PHE A 253 -4.70 -5.64 2.89
N ASN A 254 -3.80 -5.11 3.73
CA ASN A 254 -2.72 -4.22 3.30
C ASN A 254 -1.83 -4.88 2.25
N GLY A 255 -1.53 -6.18 2.44
CA GLY A 255 -0.80 -6.98 1.46
C GLY A 255 -1.52 -7.06 0.11
N TRP A 256 -2.84 -7.24 0.10
CA TRP A 256 -3.63 -7.20 -1.14
C TRP A 256 -3.58 -5.84 -1.83
N LEU A 257 -3.71 -4.73 -1.11
CA LEU A 257 -3.60 -3.39 -1.70
C LEU A 257 -2.26 -3.17 -2.38
N VAL A 258 -1.18 -3.51 -1.69
CA VAL A 258 0.18 -3.43 -2.24
C VAL A 258 0.32 -4.37 -3.43
N THR A 259 -0.27 -5.56 -3.38
CA THR A 259 -0.21 -6.54 -4.46
C THR A 259 -0.83 -6.02 -5.75
N VAL A 260 -2.08 -5.55 -5.68
CA VAL A 260 -2.80 -5.00 -6.83
C VAL A 260 -2.07 -3.77 -7.37
N ALA A 261 -1.82 -2.78 -6.52
CA ALA A 261 -1.22 -1.53 -6.95
C ALA A 261 0.22 -1.72 -7.49
N PHE A 262 1.01 -2.65 -6.94
CA PHE A 262 2.34 -2.94 -7.48
C PHE A 262 2.27 -3.71 -8.80
N LEU A 263 1.59 -4.86 -8.84
CA LEU A 263 1.66 -5.77 -10.00
C LEU A 263 0.89 -5.27 -11.23
N ASN A 264 -0.14 -4.46 -11.05
CA ASN A 264 -0.87 -3.87 -12.18
C ASN A 264 -0.15 -2.63 -12.75
N HIS A 265 0.76 -1.99 -12.00
CA HIS A 265 1.47 -0.78 -12.42
C HIS A 265 2.98 -0.92 -12.63
N THR A 266 3.56 -2.02 -12.18
CA THR A 266 4.99 -2.32 -12.28
C THR A 266 5.14 -3.59 -13.09
N HIS A 267 5.74 -3.47 -14.29
CA HIS A 267 5.97 -4.61 -15.16
C HIS A 267 7.04 -4.25 -16.21
N PRO A 268 7.97 -5.16 -16.56
CA PRO A 268 9.05 -4.87 -17.52
C PRO A 268 8.56 -4.41 -18.90
N SER A 269 7.37 -4.86 -19.31
CA SER A 269 6.77 -4.52 -20.60
C SER A 269 5.92 -3.25 -20.60
N LEU A 270 5.78 -2.56 -19.47
CA LEU A 270 5.03 -1.31 -19.40
C LEU A 270 5.95 -0.09 -19.53
N PRO A 271 5.67 0.82 -20.47
CA PRO A 271 6.43 2.06 -20.59
C PRO A 271 6.02 3.05 -19.50
N ARG A 272 6.99 3.89 -19.12
CA ARG A 272 6.76 5.15 -18.42
C ARG A 272 7.10 6.29 -19.38
N TYR A 273 6.48 7.45 -19.18
CA TYR A 273 6.66 8.59 -20.08
C TYR A 273 7.13 9.80 -19.31
N ALA A 274 8.19 10.41 -19.79
CA ALA A 274 8.56 11.76 -19.37
C ALA A 274 7.49 12.76 -19.83
N SER A 275 7.44 13.92 -19.19
CA SER A 275 6.45 14.97 -19.50
C SER A 275 6.49 15.45 -20.97
N SER A 276 7.61 15.28 -21.68
CA SER A 276 7.73 15.59 -23.11
C SER A 276 6.95 14.64 -24.01
N GLU A 277 6.73 13.40 -23.57
CA GLU A 277 6.06 12.35 -24.32
C GLU A 277 4.72 11.94 -23.69
N TRP A 278 4.44 12.27 -22.43
CA TRP A 278 3.23 11.80 -21.78
C TRP A 278 1.95 12.43 -22.38
N ASP A 279 0.94 11.59 -22.62
CA ASP A 279 -0.45 12.00 -22.75
C ASP A 279 -1.35 11.03 -21.99
N TRP A 280 -2.56 11.49 -21.65
CA TRP A 280 -3.46 10.75 -20.78
C TRP A 280 -3.77 9.34 -21.29
N LEU A 281 -3.98 9.14 -22.60
CA LEU A 281 -4.38 7.83 -23.12
C LEU A 281 -3.20 6.84 -23.10
N ARG A 282 -2.00 7.28 -23.49
CA ARG A 282 -0.79 6.45 -23.35
C ARG A 282 -0.53 6.10 -21.88
N GLY A 283 -0.68 7.07 -20.99
CA GLY A 283 -0.54 6.89 -19.55
C GLY A 283 -1.53 5.89 -18.96
N ALA A 284 -2.82 6.01 -19.28
CA ALA A 284 -3.87 5.10 -18.82
C ALA A 284 -3.70 3.65 -19.36
N LEU A 285 -3.00 3.48 -20.48
CA LEU A 285 -2.65 2.17 -21.05
C LEU A 285 -1.35 1.59 -20.46
N SER A 286 -0.58 2.33 -19.66
CA SER A 286 0.60 1.85 -18.94
C SER A 286 0.22 1.05 -17.68
N THR A 287 -0.67 0.08 -17.86
CA THR A 287 -1.10 -0.87 -16.83
C THR A 287 -1.31 -2.26 -17.46
N VAL A 288 -1.32 -3.30 -16.64
CA VAL A 288 -1.43 -4.70 -17.08
C VAL A 288 -2.53 -5.39 -16.28
N ASP A 289 -3.40 -6.13 -16.95
CA ASP A 289 -4.38 -7.01 -16.31
C ASP A 289 -3.71 -8.29 -15.81
N ARG A 290 -4.14 -8.75 -14.63
CA ARG A 290 -3.57 -9.90 -13.93
C ARG A 290 -4.66 -10.87 -13.50
N ASP A 291 -4.44 -12.15 -13.76
CA ASP A 291 -5.34 -13.20 -13.28
C ASP A 291 -4.87 -13.76 -11.93
N TYR A 292 -5.63 -13.45 -10.88
CA TYR A 292 -5.45 -13.97 -9.52
C TYR A 292 -6.40 -15.14 -9.23
N TRP A 293 -6.94 -15.78 -10.28
CA TRP A 293 -7.81 -16.95 -10.19
C TRP A 293 -9.07 -16.66 -9.38
N VAL A 294 -9.38 -17.47 -8.37
CA VAL A 294 -10.58 -17.32 -7.52
C VAL A 294 -10.64 -15.97 -6.82
N PHE A 295 -9.49 -15.32 -6.60
CA PHE A 295 -9.44 -14.01 -5.95
C PHE A 295 -9.98 -12.88 -6.82
N ASN A 296 -10.01 -13.03 -8.15
CA ASN A 296 -10.61 -12.00 -9.02
C ASN A 296 -12.06 -11.73 -8.60
N HIS A 297 -12.83 -12.78 -8.27
CA HIS A 297 -14.21 -12.61 -7.83
C HIS A 297 -14.35 -11.90 -6.48
N VAL A 298 -13.49 -12.23 -5.51
CA VAL A 298 -13.52 -11.61 -4.17
C VAL A 298 -13.04 -10.16 -4.23
N LEU A 299 -12.13 -9.85 -5.15
CA LEU A 299 -11.60 -8.52 -5.40
C LEU A 299 -12.38 -7.77 -6.50
N HIS A 300 -13.60 -8.22 -6.83
CA HIS A 300 -14.51 -7.55 -7.78
C HIS A 300 -13.90 -7.27 -9.16
N HIS A 301 -13.03 -8.16 -9.63
CA HIS A 301 -12.33 -8.11 -10.89
C HIS A 301 -11.42 -6.89 -11.09
N ILE A 302 -11.04 -6.18 -10.01
CA ILE A 302 -10.13 -5.03 -10.12
C ILE A 302 -8.75 -5.41 -10.68
N THR A 303 -8.39 -6.69 -10.59
CA THR A 303 -7.08 -7.25 -10.97
C THR A 303 -7.01 -7.58 -12.45
N ASP A 304 -8.07 -8.17 -13.00
CA ASP A 304 -8.19 -8.67 -14.38
C ASP A 304 -9.04 -7.76 -15.29
N THR A 305 -9.42 -6.58 -14.79
CA THR A 305 -10.05 -5.50 -15.58
C THR A 305 -9.41 -4.13 -15.30
N HIS A 306 -8.17 -4.12 -14.81
CA HIS A 306 -7.46 -2.91 -14.39
C HIS A 306 -7.21 -1.93 -15.54
N VAL A 307 -6.91 -2.43 -16.75
CA VAL A 307 -6.79 -1.60 -17.96
C VAL A 307 -8.10 -0.86 -18.25
N MET A 308 -9.22 -1.58 -18.22
CA MET A 308 -10.56 -0.99 -18.38
C MET A 308 -10.85 0.02 -17.25
N HIS A 309 -10.45 -0.31 -16.03
CA HIS A 309 -10.59 0.55 -14.86
C HIS A 309 -9.84 1.89 -15.03
N HIS A 310 -8.60 1.91 -15.52
CA HIS A 310 -7.86 3.16 -15.78
C HIS A 310 -8.47 4.01 -16.90
N LEU A 311 -8.99 3.36 -17.93
CA LEU A 311 -9.61 4.05 -19.06
C LEU A 311 -10.96 4.66 -18.69
N LEU A 312 -11.76 3.93 -17.91
CA LEU A 312 -13.17 4.24 -17.65
C LEU A 312 -13.57 3.83 -16.22
N PRO A 313 -12.99 4.47 -15.18
CA PRO A 313 -13.18 4.07 -13.77
C PRO A 313 -14.61 4.28 -13.26
N THR A 314 -15.46 4.99 -14.01
CA THR A 314 -16.86 5.20 -13.68
C THR A 314 -17.77 4.02 -14.04
N VAL A 315 -17.27 3.04 -14.82
CA VAL A 315 -18.00 1.81 -15.08
C VAL A 315 -17.98 0.98 -13.80
N PRO A 316 -19.14 0.62 -13.23
CA PRO A 316 -19.19 -0.17 -12.01
C PRO A 316 -18.50 -1.52 -12.19
N HIS A 317 -17.77 -1.96 -11.16
CA HIS A 317 -17.07 -3.25 -11.13
C HIS A 317 -17.88 -4.45 -11.66
N TYR A 318 -19.19 -4.52 -11.41
CA TYR A 318 -20.05 -5.64 -11.87
C TYR A 318 -20.37 -5.62 -13.38
N HIS A 319 -19.94 -4.60 -14.11
CA HIS A 319 -19.93 -4.53 -15.57
C HIS A 319 -18.52 -4.45 -16.15
N ALA A 320 -17.47 -4.39 -15.33
CA ALA A 320 -16.10 -4.17 -15.77
C ALA A 320 -15.57 -5.30 -16.67
N VAL A 321 -15.92 -6.56 -16.39
CA VAL A 321 -15.53 -7.70 -17.23
C VAL A 321 -16.15 -7.59 -18.63
N GLU A 322 -17.46 -7.34 -18.71
CA GLU A 322 -18.17 -7.18 -19.98
C GLU A 322 -17.62 -5.99 -20.78
N ALA A 323 -17.36 -4.86 -20.12
CA ALA A 323 -16.78 -3.69 -20.75
C ALA A 323 -15.33 -3.94 -21.21
N SER A 324 -14.53 -4.67 -20.43
CA SER A 324 -13.16 -5.07 -20.80
C SER A 324 -13.18 -5.94 -22.07
N GLU A 325 -14.02 -6.96 -22.14
CA GLU A 325 -14.18 -7.79 -23.34
C GLU A 325 -14.58 -6.98 -24.58
N ALA A 326 -15.44 -5.96 -24.41
CA ALA A 326 -15.86 -5.11 -25.51
C ALA A 326 -14.74 -4.22 -26.07
N ILE A 327 -13.81 -3.74 -25.23
CA ILE A 327 -12.73 -2.84 -25.66
C ILE A 327 -11.48 -3.57 -26.16
N LYS A 328 -11.23 -4.81 -25.73
CA LYS A 328 -10.04 -5.61 -26.11
C LYS A 328 -9.78 -5.63 -27.64
N PRO A 329 -10.78 -5.84 -28.52
CA PRO A 329 -10.56 -5.83 -29.96
C PRO A 329 -10.11 -4.47 -30.51
N VAL A 330 -10.52 -3.36 -29.88
CA VAL A 330 -10.11 -2.00 -30.28
C VAL A 330 -8.72 -1.68 -29.77
N LEU A 331 -8.39 -2.11 -28.54
CA LEU A 331 -7.07 -1.93 -27.94
C LEU A 331 -5.97 -2.71 -28.69
N GLY A 332 -6.26 -3.93 -29.13
CA GLY A 332 -5.30 -4.79 -29.82
C GLY A 332 -4.02 -4.99 -29.00
N ASP A 333 -2.86 -4.71 -29.61
CA ASP A 333 -1.54 -4.82 -28.96
C ASP A 333 -1.34 -3.88 -27.76
N TYR A 334 -2.17 -2.83 -27.59
CA TYR A 334 -2.11 -1.95 -26.42
C TYR A 334 -2.70 -2.60 -25.16
N PHE A 335 -3.54 -3.64 -25.30
CA PHE A 335 -4.04 -4.38 -24.15
C PHE A 335 -2.94 -5.29 -23.59
N GLN A 336 -2.55 -5.04 -22.34
CA GLN A 336 -1.52 -5.83 -21.66
C GLN A 336 -2.16 -6.77 -20.65
N TYR A 337 -1.78 -8.04 -20.70
CA TYR A 337 -2.24 -9.08 -19.78
C TYR A 337 -1.10 -10.01 -19.41
N ASP A 338 -1.01 -10.38 -18.13
CA ASP A 338 -0.04 -11.35 -17.65
C ASP A 338 -0.65 -12.30 -16.60
N SER A 339 -0.77 -13.57 -16.97
CA SER A 339 -1.28 -14.67 -16.12
C SER A 339 -0.20 -15.30 -15.23
N THR A 340 0.98 -14.69 -15.10
CA THR A 340 2.03 -15.19 -14.22
C THR A 340 1.53 -15.23 -12.76
N PRO A 341 1.65 -16.36 -12.04
CA PRO A 341 1.19 -16.46 -10.67
C PRO A 341 1.76 -15.37 -9.75
N ILE A 342 0.95 -14.86 -8.83
CA ILE A 342 1.23 -13.68 -7.99
C ILE A 342 2.65 -13.66 -7.44
N LEU A 343 3.09 -14.73 -6.76
CA LEU A 343 4.42 -14.80 -6.14
C LEU A 343 5.56 -14.75 -7.16
N LYS A 344 5.37 -15.37 -8.33
CA LYS A 344 6.35 -15.37 -9.42
C LYS A 344 6.43 -14.00 -10.09
N ALA A 345 5.28 -13.34 -10.29
CA ALA A 345 5.22 -11.97 -10.80
C ALA A 345 5.88 -10.99 -9.81
N PHE A 346 5.56 -11.08 -8.51
CA PHE A 346 6.21 -10.26 -7.48
C PHE A 346 7.73 -10.36 -7.51
N TYR A 347 8.24 -11.59 -7.58
CA TYR A 347 9.67 -11.82 -7.62
C TYR A 347 10.31 -11.26 -8.88
N ARG A 348 9.69 -11.46 -10.05
CA ARG A 348 10.18 -10.92 -11.33
C ARG A 348 10.21 -9.39 -11.28
N GLU A 349 9.15 -8.75 -10.79
CA GLU A 349 9.01 -7.29 -10.85
C GLU A 349 9.95 -6.62 -9.86
N THR A 350 10.10 -7.20 -8.66
CA THR A 350 11.08 -6.72 -7.67
C THR A 350 12.52 -6.87 -8.19
N LYS A 351 12.77 -7.82 -9.10
CA LYS A 351 14.08 -8.07 -9.69
C LYS A 351 14.36 -7.21 -10.93
N GLU A 352 13.37 -7.04 -11.80
CA GLU A 352 13.54 -6.47 -13.14
C GLU A 352 13.10 -5.00 -13.23
N CYS A 353 12.30 -4.52 -12.27
CA CYS A 353 11.76 -3.17 -12.24
C CYS A 353 12.39 -2.32 -11.12
N ILE A 354 13.70 -2.11 -11.19
CA ILE A 354 14.43 -1.41 -10.12
C ILE A 354 14.43 0.10 -10.34
N PHE A 355 14.73 0.53 -11.56
CA PHE A 355 14.73 1.93 -11.98
C PHE A 355 14.20 2.03 -13.40
N ILE A 356 13.93 3.26 -13.84
CA ILE A 356 13.55 3.57 -15.21
C ILE A 356 14.68 4.30 -15.94
N GLU A 357 14.91 3.93 -17.20
CA GLU A 357 15.89 4.56 -18.08
C GLU A 357 15.32 4.73 -19.50
N PRO A 358 15.75 5.77 -20.25
CA PRO A 358 15.35 5.93 -21.64
C PRO A 358 15.91 4.78 -22.49
N GLN A 359 15.06 4.22 -23.36
CA GLN A 359 15.51 3.26 -24.38
C GLN A 359 14.96 3.65 -25.75
N GLY A 360 15.85 4.07 -26.64
CA GLY A 360 15.51 4.51 -28.00
C GLY A 360 15.07 5.98 -28.09
N ASN A 361 13.96 6.34 -27.43
CA ASN A 361 13.47 7.72 -27.33
C ASN A 361 13.70 8.26 -25.91
N GLU A 362 14.30 9.45 -25.78
CA GLU A 362 14.59 10.08 -24.48
C GLU A 362 13.35 10.25 -23.60
N GLY A 363 12.16 10.45 -24.18
CA GLY A 363 10.92 10.61 -23.40
C GLY A 363 10.16 9.32 -23.09
N VAL A 364 10.59 8.17 -23.62
CA VAL A 364 9.99 6.86 -23.37
C VAL A 364 10.93 6.03 -22.50
N LEU A 365 10.50 5.78 -21.28
CA LEU A 365 11.30 5.21 -20.21
C LEU A 365 10.84 3.77 -19.94
N TRP A 366 11.80 2.89 -19.70
CA TRP A 366 11.56 1.48 -19.45
C TRP A 366 12.21 1.04 -18.14
N PHE A 367 11.57 0.09 -17.48
CA PHE A 367 12.14 -0.57 -16.32
C PHE A 367 13.42 -1.33 -16.67
N SER A 368 14.40 -1.29 -15.78
CA SER A 368 15.71 -1.91 -15.95
C SER A 368 16.28 -2.42 -14.64
N ASP A 369 17.14 -3.44 -14.75
CA ASP A 369 17.97 -4.02 -13.69
C ASP A 369 19.48 -3.96 -14.02
N ARG A 370 19.83 -3.23 -15.10
CA ARG A 370 21.17 -3.28 -15.74
C ARG A 370 22.30 -2.93 -14.78
N PHE A 371 22.15 -1.83 -14.04
CA PHE A 371 23.17 -1.34 -13.11
C PHE A 371 23.61 -2.38 -12.07
N LEU A 372 22.67 -3.21 -11.59
CA LEU A 372 22.94 -4.16 -10.52
C LEU A 372 23.43 -5.51 -11.03
N ARG A 373 23.18 -5.87 -12.30
CA ARG A 373 23.87 -6.99 -12.93
C ARG A 373 25.35 -6.70 -13.09
N ASP A 374 25.70 -5.49 -13.52
CA ASP A 374 27.08 -5.11 -13.74
C ASP A 374 27.82 -4.94 -12.41
N SER A 375 27.22 -4.28 -11.41
CA SER A 375 27.83 -4.12 -10.09
C SER A 375 27.88 -5.44 -9.31
N PHE A 376 26.84 -6.29 -9.29
CA PHE A 376 26.92 -7.60 -8.65
C PHE A 376 27.92 -8.50 -9.36
N THR A 377 28.03 -8.46 -10.69
CA THR A 377 29.05 -9.24 -11.41
C THR A 377 30.45 -8.73 -11.10
N VAL A 378 30.65 -7.41 -11.03
CA VAL A 378 31.95 -6.82 -10.67
C VAL A 378 32.27 -7.05 -9.20
N GLU A 379 31.33 -6.90 -8.28
CA GLU A 379 31.51 -7.13 -6.85
C GLU A 379 31.65 -8.61 -6.54
N LEU A 380 30.88 -9.50 -7.16
CA LEU A 380 31.02 -10.95 -7.02
C LEU A 380 32.33 -11.42 -7.65
N LYS A 381 32.74 -10.88 -8.79
CA LYS A 381 34.04 -11.22 -9.41
C LYS A 381 35.18 -10.66 -8.58
N THR A 382 35.08 -9.44 -8.08
CA THR A 382 36.06 -8.83 -7.15
C THR A 382 36.08 -9.58 -5.82
N PHE A 383 34.93 -9.95 -5.26
CA PHE A 383 34.78 -10.73 -4.03
C PHE A 383 35.33 -12.13 -4.24
N LEU A 384 35.00 -12.83 -5.32
CA LEU A 384 35.54 -14.15 -5.63
C LEU A 384 37.04 -14.06 -5.87
N LEU A 385 37.55 -13.06 -6.60
CA LEU A 385 38.99 -12.86 -6.81
C LEU A 385 39.71 -12.56 -5.49
N LYS A 386 39.15 -11.66 -4.67
CA LYS A 386 39.69 -11.28 -3.36
C LYS A 386 39.56 -12.42 -2.36
N THR A 387 38.49 -13.20 -2.40
CA THR A 387 38.26 -14.39 -1.58
C THR A 387 39.13 -15.54 -2.05
N THR A 388 39.40 -15.74 -3.35
CA THR A 388 40.38 -16.72 -3.84
C THR A 388 41.83 -16.31 -3.52
N ALA A 389 42.10 -15.01 -3.43
CA ALA A 389 43.38 -14.48 -2.94
C ALA A 389 43.51 -14.63 -1.41
N ASP A 390 42.45 -14.36 -0.65
CA ASP A 390 42.38 -14.45 0.82
C ASP A 390 42.19 -15.89 1.34
N LEU A 391 41.63 -16.82 0.53
CA LEU A 391 41.46 -18.26 0.83
C LEU A 391 42.79 -19.01 0.91
N SER A 392 43.91 -18.32 0.68
CA SER A 392 45.25 -18.80 1.05
C SER A 392 45.50 -18.74 2.57
N SER A 393 44.61 -18.14 3.38
CA SER A 393 44.74 -18.10 4.84
C SER A 393 43.43 -18.45 5.59
N ARG A 394 43.47 -19.55 6.35
CA ARG A 394 42.33 -20.09 7.15
C ARG A 394 41.77 -19.13 8.21
N ALA A 395 42.52 -18.10 8.61
CA ALA A 395 42.17 -17.22 9.72
C ALA A 395 41.11 -16.16 9.37
N LEU A 396 41.10 -15.67 8.12
CA LEU A 396 40.20 -14.58 7.70
C LEU A 396 38.75 -15.05 7.46
N TYR A 397 38.56 -16.33 7.16
CA TYR A 397 37.23 -16.93 6.92
C TYR A 397 36.35 -16.89 8.17
N ILE A 398 36.94 -17.08 9.35
CA ILE A 398 36.23 -17.07 10.63
C ILE A 398 35.81 -15.65 11.02
N ASP A 399 36.68 -14.66 10.83
CA ASP A 399 36.39 -13.27 11.18
C ASP A 399 35.41 -12.61 10.21
N THR A 400 35.51 -12.91 8.92
CA THR A 400 34.54 -12.41 7.93
C THR A 400 33.17 -13.03 8.14
N ALA A 401 33.09 -14.34 8.41
CA ALA A 401 31.83 -15.02 8.74
C ALA A 401 31.22 -14.50 10.06
N LYS A 402 32.03 -14.20 11.08
CA LYS A 402 31.57 -13.58 12.34
C LYS A 402 31.08 -12.15 12.15
N SER A 403 31.78 -11.34 11.36
CA SER A 403 31.39 -9.96 11.05
C SER A 403 30.09 -9.91 10.22
N LEU A 404 29.98 -10.78 9.22
CA LEU A 404 28.77 -10.92 8.41
C LEU A 404 27.60 -11.46 9.24
N SER A 405 27.83 -12.47 10.09
CA SER A 405 26.85 -12.98 11.07
C SER A 405 26.40 -11.89 12.05
N GLY A 406 27.32 -11.07 12.56
CA GLY A 406 27.02 -9.95 13.43
C GLY A 406 26.17 -8.87 12.74
N LYS A 407 26.52 -8.50 11.50
CA LYS A 407 25.73 -7.54 10.69
C LYS A 407 24.36 -8.11 10.30
N LEU A 408 24.27 -9.39 9.92
CA LEU A 408 23.01 -10.09 9.65
C LEU A 408 22.13 -10.21 10.90
N LYS A 409 22.73 -10.37 12.10
CA LYS A 409 21.99 -10.34 13.37
C LYS A 409 21.48 -8.95 13.72
N VAL A 410 22.26 -7.90 13.50
CA VAL A 410 21.82 -6.51 13.75
C VAL A 410 20.74 -6.10 12.76
N VAL A 411 20.90 -6.43 11.48
CA VAL A 411 19.87 -6.21 10.45
C VAL A 411 18.64 -7.08 10.77
N GLY A 412 18.82 -8.35 11.10
CA GLY A 412 17.72 -9.24 11.50
C GLY A 412 16.96 -8.75 12.74
N ALA A 413 17.67 -8.22 13.75
CA ALA A 413 17.08 -7.63 14.94
C ALA A 413 16.38 -6.30 14.63
N LEU A 414 16.98 -5.41 13.83
CA LEU A 414 16.35 -4.17 13.39
C LEU A 414 15.11 -4.44 12.55
N LEU A 415 15.14 -5.46 11.70
CA LEU A 415 13.99 -5.87 10.89
C LEU A 415 12.94 -6.57 11.73
N TRP A 416 13.35 -7.37 12.72
CA TRP A 416 12.44 -7.93 13.69
C TRP A 416 11.79 -6.82 14.53
N ASP A 417 12.53 -5.81 14.95
CA ASP A 417 12.03 -4.65 15.69
C ASP A 417 11.13 -3.78 14.81
N ILE A 418 11.51 -3.54 13.55
CA ILE A 418 10.66 -2.85 12.57
C ILE A 418 9.40 -3.65 12.34
N LEU A 419 9.47 -4.96 12.09
CA LEU A 419 8.33 -5.83 11.80
C LEU A 419 7.43 -5.99 13.04
N THR A 420 8.00 -6.16 14.23
CA THR A 420 7.24 -6.26 15.48
C THR A 420 6.63 -4.92 15.86
N THR A 421 7.32 -3.80 15.67
CA THR A 421 6.77 -2.45 15.87
C THR A 421 5.68 -2.17 14.83
N ALA A 422 5.95 -2.40 13.56
CA ALA A 422 5.01 -2.30 12.44
C ALA A 422 3.73 -3.10 12.65
N LEU A 423 3.83 -4.25 13.31
CA LEU A 423 2.71 -5.14 13.63
C LEU A 423 2.23 -4.98 15.08
N SER A 424 2.78 -4.02 15.84
CA SER A 424 2.46 -3.85 17.26
C SER A 424 1.17 -3.04 17.45
N PHE A 425 0.53 -3.32 18.58
CA PHE A 425 -0.54 -2.51 19.16
C PHE A 425 -0.19 -1.01 19.16
N GLU A 426 1.03 -0.69 19.58
CA GLU A 426 1.46 0.69 19.74
C GLU A 426 1.53 1.40 18.39
N PHE A 427 1.95 0.72 17.32
CA PHE A 427 2.01 1.36 16.02
C PHE A 427 0.63 1.72 15.47
N TYR A 428 -0.32 0.78 15.45
CA TYR A 428 -1.65 1.05 14.87
C TYR A 428 -2.59 1.86 15.76
N LEU A 429 -2.50 1.73 17.09
CA LEU A 429 -3.44 2.38 18.02
C LEU A 429 -2.85 3.57 18.78
N LEU A 430 -1.53 3.77 18.78
CA LEU A 430 -0.90 4.92 19.44
C LEU A 430 -0.05 5.77 18.49
N VAL A 431 0.79 5.17 17.65
CA VAL A 431 1.69 5.88 16.75
C VAL A 431 0.92 6.45 15.57
N ILE A 432 0.10 5.67 14.85
CA ILE A 432 -0.70 6.20 13.74
C ILE A 432 -1.66 7.28 14.25
N PRO A 433 -2.50 7.06 15.28
CA PRO A 433 -3.38 8.10 15.82
C PRO A 433 -2.62 9.30 16.38
N GLY A 434 -1.50 9.07 17.07
CA GLY A 434 -0.64 10.14 17.57
C GLY A 434 0.01 10.95 16.45
N LEU A 435 0.43 10.30 15.37
CA LEU A 435 0.95 10.95 14.16
C LEU A 435 -0.16 11.75 13.49
N ILE A 436 -1.35 11.18 13.30
CA ILE A 436 -2.53 11.89 12.78
C ILE A 436 -2.79 13.15 13.61
N LEU A 437 -2.91 13.03 14.94
CA LEU A 437 -3.14 14.17 15.84
C LEU A 437 -2.00 15.21 15.75
N SER A 438 -0.75 14.77 15.61
CA SER A 438 0.43 15.65 15.50
C SER A 438 0.61 16.31 14.13
N LEU A 439 0.10 15.69 13.07
CA LEU A 439 0.10 16.24 11.72
C LEU A 439 -1.09 17.18 11.52
N THR A 440 -2.16 16.95 12.29
CA THR A 440 -3.38 17.74 12.24
C THR A 440 -3.45 18.76 13.38
N VAL A 441 -2.33 19.40 13.74
CA VAL A 441 -2.19 20.22 14.97
C VAL A 441 -3.21 21.37 15.11
N ASP A 442 -3.82 21.85 14.03
CA ASP A 442 -4.92 22.83 14.10
C ASP A 442 -6.28 22.20 14.53
N ILE A 443 -6.40 20.87 14.48
CA ILE A 443 -7.57 20.13 14.98
C ILE A 443 -7.54 19.96 16.49
N VAL A 444 -6.38 19.91 17.15
CA VAL A 444 -6.34 19.66 18.61
C VAL A 444 -7.14 20.72 19.38
N GLU A 445 -7.16 21.97 18.90
CA GLU A 445 -7.97 23.06 19.47
C GLU A 445 -9.48 22.92 19.15
N VAL A 446 -9.84 22.25 18.06
CA VAL A 446 -11.22 22.10 17.58
C VAL A 446 -11.89 20.79 18.04
N VAL A 447 -11.12 19.71 18.14
CA VAL A 447 -11.59 18.35 18.45
C VAL A 447 -11.41 17.99 19.92
N SER A 448 -10.47 18.60 20.66
CA SER A 448 -10.39 18.37 22.12
C SER A 448 -11.75 18.53 22.81
N PRO A 449 -12.53 19.59 22.57
CA PRO A 449 -13.84 19.75 23.23
C PRO A 449 -14.87 18.69 22.79
N LEU A 450 -14.78 18.21 21.54
CA LEU A 450 -15.70 17.20 20.99
C LEU A 450 -15.34 15.80 21.51
N LEU A 451 -14.04 15.50 21.58
CA LEU A 451 -13.49 14.27 22.10
C LEU A 451 -13.74 14.16 23.61
N GLU A 452 -13.57 15.25 24.37
CA GLU A 452 -13.98 15.34 25.78
C GLU A 452 -15.45 14.96 25.94
N LYS A 453 -16.33 15.50 25.09
CA LYS A 453 -17.78 15.22 25.14
C LYS A 453 -18.14 13.79 24.78
N VAL A 454 -17.45 13.20 23.80
CA VAL A 454 -17.61 11.78 23.43
C VAL A 454 -17.12 10.88 24.56
N LEU A 455 -16.00 11.22 25.20
CA LEU A 455 -15.45 10.49 26.34
C LEU A 455 -16.36 10.60 27.59
N GLU A 456 -17.00 11.76 27.78
CA GLU A 456 -18.01 12.00 28.82
C GLU A 456 -19.26 11.13 28.63
N ILE A 457 -19.73 11.00 27.39
CA ILE A 457 -20.85 10.10 27.02
C ILE A 457 -20.49 8.62 27.22
N VAL A 458 -19.22 8.25 26.98
CA VAL A 458 -18.72 6.86 27.13
C VAL A 458 -18.32 6.54 28.58
N GLY A 459 -18.53 7.47 29.52
CA GLY A 459 -18.39 7.23 30.96
C GLY A 459 -16.94 7.14 31.45
N TYR A 460 -15.97 7.55 30.64
CA TYR A 460 -14.57 7.63 31.07
C TYR A 460 -14.28 9.03 31.62
N TYR A 461 -14.16 9.14 32.94
CA TYR A 461 -13.54 10.31 33.58
C TYR A 461 -12.05 10.33 33.24
N ILE A 462 -11.68 11.05 32.18
CA ILE A 462 -10.32 11.56 32.00
C ILE A 462 -10.34 13.00 32.53
N ALA A 463 -9.36 13.37 33.37
CA ALA A 463 -9.22 14.73 33.87
C ALA A 463 -9.24 15.75 32.70
N PRO A 464 -9.76 16.98 32.90
CA PRO A 464 -10.03 17.91 31.80
C PRO A 464 -8.78 18.15 30.95
N LEU A 465 -8.88 18.01 29.63
CA LEU A 465 -7.79 18.29 28.68
C LEU A 465 -7.44 19.79 28.62
N GLY A 466 -8.20 20.64 29.32
CA GLY A 466 -7.96 22.08 29.45
C GLY A 466 -6.77 22.53 30.32
N SER A 467 -5.98 21.63 30.92
CA SER A 467 -4.83 22.02 31.75
C SER A 467 -3.49 21.38 31.43
N LEU A 468 -3.28 20.89 30.20
CA LEU A 468 -1.93 20.50 29.72
C LEU A 468 -1.12 21.73 29.29
N ARG A 469 -0.88 22.65 30.25
CA ARG A 469 0.37 23.42 30.20
C ARG A 469 1.48 22.42 30.44
N PHE A 470 2.31 22.21 29.43
CA PHE A 470 3.56 21.45 29.49
C PHE A 470 4.29 21.69 30.81
N TYR A 471 4.10 20.80 31.78
CA TYR A 471 4.91 20.76 32.98
C TYR A 471 6.11 19.86 32.70
N ARG A 472 7.23 20.53 32.52
CA ARG A 472 8.58 19.98 32.58
C ARG A 472 8.75 19.43 34.00
N GLU A 473 9.16 18.17 34.07
CA GLU A 473 9.72 17.50 35.24
C GLU A 473 8.74 16.96 36.30
N THR A 474 9.00 15.71 36.68
CA THR A 474 8.45 14.89 37.78
C THR A 474 7.14 14.14 37.57
N LEU A 475 7.27 12.87 37.14
CA LEU A 475 6.45 11.75 37.64
C LEU A 475 7.36 10.51 37.83
N PRO A 476 7.44 9.95 39.05
CA PRO A 476 8.27 8.78 39.35
C PRO A 476 7.51 7.45 39.16
N VAL A 477 8.21 6.46 38.59
CA VAL A 477 8.03 4.99 38.69
C VAL A 477 6.70 4.41 38.13
N ALA A 478 6.60 3.36 37.33
CA ALA A 478 7.46 2.58 36.45
C ALA A 478 6.53 1.57 35.75
N VAL A 479 6.40 1.64 34.42
CA VAL A 479 6.21 0.45 33.58
C VAL A 479 7.25 0.63 32.48
N ALA A 480 8.38 -0.06 32.63
CA ALA A 480 9.52 0.11 31.76
C ALA A 480 9.19 -0.44 30.36
N ALA A 481 8.77 0.46 29.46
CA ALA A 481 8.81 0.19 28.04
C ALA A 481 10.29 0.04 27.60
N PRO A 482 10.64 -0.95 26.77
CA PRO A 482 12.01 -1.16 26.30
C PRO A 482 12.51 -0.05 25.36
N PHE A 483 11.63 0.84 24.90
CA PHE A 483 11.98 2.01 24.10
C PHE A 483 11.11 3.21 24.47
N THR A 484 11.62 4.40 24.17
CA THR A 484 10.86 5.65 24.24
C THR A 484 11.05 6.38 22.92
N ILE A 485 9.97 6.56 22.15
CA ILE A 485 9.97 7.35 20.93
C ILE A 485 9.57 8.78 21.31
N ARG A 486 10.45 9.76 21.08
CA ARG A 486 10.14 11.18 21.26
C ARG A 486 10.21 11.90 19.94
N PHE A 487 9.14 12.60 19.59
CA PHE A 487 9.07 13.51 18.46
C PHE A 487 9.44 14.92 18.94
N TYR A 488 10.41 15.55 18.27
CA TYR A 488 10.78 16.94 18.55
C TYR A 488 10.49 17.80 17.33
N ARG A 489 9.79 18.92 17.56
CA ARG A 489 9.60 19.99 16.58
C ARG A 489 10.58 21.11 16.92
N GLU A 490 11.64 21.28 16.14
CA GLU A 490 12.49 22.47 16.24
C GLU A 490 12.00 23.54 15.27
N THR A 491 11.61 24.68 15.82
CA THR A 491 11.08 25.83 15.09
C THR A 491 12.21 26.64 14.47
N VAL A 492 12.95 26.11 13.49
CA VAL A 492 13.88 26.92 12.70
C VAL A 492 13.88 26.49 11.24
N LYS A 493 13.11 27.21 10.42
CA LYS A 493 13.12 27.39 8.93
C LYS A 493 13.42 26.22 7.98
N ASN A 494 13.71 25.02 8.45
CA ASN A 494 13.86 23.78 7.70
C ASN A 494 13.17 22.69 8.51
N VAL A 495 12.05 22.16 7.99
CA VAL A 495 11.23 21.17 8.70
C VAL A 495 11.93 19.82 8.64
N LEU A 496 12.73 19.53 9.67
CA LEU A 496 13.32 18.21 9.89
C LEU A 496 12.65 17.58 11.13
N LEU A 497 11.79 16.59 10.89
CA LEU A 497 11.37 15.65 11.94
C LEU A 497 12.55 14.74 12.25
N ARG A 498 13.27 14.99 13.34
CA ARG A 498 14.28 14.05 13.84
C ARG A 498 13.60 12.98 14.67
N LEU A 499 13.54 11.76 14.13
CA LEU A 499 13.19 10.56 14.90
C LEU A 499 14.40 10.18 15.76
N LYS A 500 14.28 10.27 17.09
CA LYS A 500 15.32 9.76 18.01
C LYS A 500 14.77 8.54 18.73
N ILE A 501 15.21 7.36 18.29
CA ILE A 501 14.98 6.10 18.98
C ILE A 501 16.12 5.93 19.99
N SER A 502 15.79 5.93 21.29
CA SER A 502 16.76 5.64 22.35
C SER A 502 16.48 4.26 22.89
N PHE A 503 17.48 3.38 22.88
CA PHE A 503 17.42 2.09 23.54
C PHE A 503 17.85 2.28 25.00
N ASN A 504 17.05 1.80 25.95
CA ASN A 504 17.53 1.66 27.31
C ASN A 504 18.55 0.50 27.30
N GLN A 505 19.82 0.82 27.53
CA GLN A 505 20.81 -0.22 27.83
C GLN A 505 20.41 -0.84 29.16
N PHE A 506 20.05 -2.13 29.13
CA PHE A 506 19.96 -2.98 30.33
C PHE A 506 21.36 -3.39 30.79
#